data_AF-A0A0C3QEA4-F1
#
_entry.id   AF-A0A0C3QEA4-F1
#
_cell.length_a   1.000
_cell.length_b   1.000
_cell.length_c   1.000
_cell.angle_alpha   90.00
_cell.angle_beta   90.00
_cell.angle_gamma   90.00
#
_symmetry.space_group_name_H-M   'P 1'
#
loop_
_entity.id
_entity.type
_entity.pdbx_description
1 polymer ?
#
loop_
_entity_poly.entity_id
_entity_poly.type
_entity_poly.pdbx_seq_one_letter_code
_entity_poly.pdbx_strand_id
1 'polypeptide(L)'
;MAAREILDKLDSSWYSKLHLRWMDLLGDYVGNELFLIDGDAICQHALNDPLLALGKSQECSFQLLHAVWSVEKIISEFVRRRCNFEIVFFERNEHLTLYGGDDTSPFVVSSRRLARTILKIHLQRLGVVVTTFESPVDKNWTLFTDSKQPMCMLCNDGSQFATVDCGDLTTNAVLLQRHFIFTMLSNGVAVVSLESAEFRGSKIISFVYEQNLLLKTQKKLVELMIKCEENALQFLPKPQHQDPVGSPTTPPTQVIEMWAQTAADEYFQSNAPDTTNDALFAVFLLHLIVLPYVSIGDRSQKPVRLHPKLESKLRDY
;
A
#
# COMPACT_ATOMS: atom_id res chain seq x y z
N MET A 1 25.13 3.31 11.27
CA MET A 1 24.30 4.52 11.50
C MET A 1 22.88 4.01 11.64
N ALA A 2 22.18 4.38 12.70
CA ALA A 2 20.81 3.93 12.88
C ALA A 2 19.91 4.55 11.79
N ALA A 3 18.86 3.84 11.36
CA ALA A 3 17.95 4.34 10.31
C ALA A 3 17.37 5.72 10.67
N ARG A 4 17.07 5.94 11.96
CA ARG A 4 16.61 7.22 12.49
C ARG A 4 17.61 8.37 12.26
N GLU A 5 18.89 8.15 12.56
CA GLU A 5 19.94 9.16 12.36
C GLU A 5 20.09 9.53 10.87
N ILE A 6 19.96 8.54 9.99
CA ILE A 6 19.99 8.75 8.53
C ILE A 6 18.79 9.60 8.12
N LEU A 7 17.59 9.28 8.60
CA LEU A 7 16.35 9.99 8.28
C LEU A 7 16.42 11.45 8.76
N ASP A 8 16.81 11.70 10.01
CA ASP A 8 16.91 13.05 10.55
C ASP A 8 17.96 13.89 9.78
N LYS A 9 19.07 13.27 9.37
CA LYS A 9 20.07 13.92 8.51
C LYS A 9 19.53 14.20 7.12
N LEU A 10 18.77 13.29 6.53
CA LEU A 10 18.14 13.46 5.22
C LEU A 10 17.13 14.61 5.26
N ASP A 11 16.28 14.62 6.28
CA ASP A 11 15.22 15.58 6.44
C ASP A 11 15.76 16.99 6.70
N SER A 12 16.78 17.13 7.55
CA SER A 12 17.43 18.42 7.83
C SER A 12 18.29 18.92 6.67
N SER A 13 18.92 18.02 5.90
CA SER A 13 19.82 18.42 4.82
C SER A 13 19.08 18.79 3.53
N TRP A 14 17.99 18.10 3.21
CA TRP A 14 17.32 18.18 1.91
C TRP A 14 15.80 18.30 2.03
N TYR A 15 15.11 17.32 2.64
CA TYR A 15 13.65 17.20 2.51
C TYR A 15 12.91 18.43 3.07
N SER A 16 13.27 18.90 4.26
CA SER A 16 12.65 20.07 4.90
C SER A 16 12.94 21.39 4.18
N LYS A 17 13.91 21.40 3.26
CA LYS A 17 14.28 22.58 2.46
C LYS A 17 13.56 22.63 1.11
N LEU A 18 12.80 21.59 0.77
CA LEU A 18 12.02 21.57 -0.46
C LEU A 18 10.97 22.69 -0.42
N HIS A 19 10.87 23.45 -1.51
CA HIS A 19 9.88 24.51 -1.65
C HIS A 19 8.59 23.90 -2.17
N LEU A 20 7.67 23.63 -1.25
CA LEU A 20 6.36 23.06 -1.56
C LEU A 20 5.40 24.18 -1.95
N ARG A 21 4.60 23.95 -2.99
CA ARG A 21 3.53 24.89 -3.38
C ARG A 21 2.18 24.25 -3.19
N TRP A 22 1.31 24.94 -2.46
CA TRP A 22 -0.09 24.55 -2.30
C TRP A 22 -0.88 25.04 -3.52
N MET A 23 -1.33 24.10 -4.36
CA MET A 23 -1.88 24.43 -5.67
C MET A 23 -3.12 23.60 -6.01
N ASP A 24 -4.03 24.18 -6.80
CA ASP A 24 -5.10 23.43 -7.44
C ASP A 24 -4.51 22.59 -8.58
N LEU A 25 -4.49 21.28 -8.39
CA LEU A 25 -3.91 20.33 -9.33
C LEU A 25 -4.58 20.43 -10.71
N LEU A 26 -5.91 20.59 -10.75
CA LEU A 26 -6.65 20.61 -12.02
C LEU A 26 -6.73 22.02 -12.62
N GLY A 27 -6.80 23.05 -11.77
CA GLY A 27 -6.90 24.45 -12.22
C GLY A 27 -5.57 25.08 -12.58
N ASP A 28 -4.56 24.88 -11.74
CA ASP A 28 -3.33 25.69 -11.76
C ASP A 28 -2.08 24.90 -12.18
N TYR A 29 -2.07 23.57 -12.03
CA TYR A 29 -0.85 22.77 -12.23
C TYR A 29 -0.89 21.79 -13.42
N VAL A 30 -1.74 20.77 -13.37
CA VAL A 30 -1.79 19.67 -14.36
C VAL A 30 -2.78 19.97 -15.48
N GLY A 31 -3.93 20.60 -15.18
CA GLY A 31 -4.97 20.78 -16.19
C GLY A 31 -5.59 19.45 -16.62
N ASN A 32 -5.56 19.19 -17.93
CA ASN A 32 -6.07 17.95 -18.54
C ASN A 32 -4.96 16.94 -18.90
N GLU A 33 -3.72 17.26 -18.56
CA GLU A 33 -2.58 16.41 -18.88
C GLU A 33 -2.59 15.13 -18.03
N LEU A 34 -1.86 14.11 -18.50
CA LEU A 34 -1.73 12.85 -17.80
C LEU A 34 -0.91 13.05 -16.51
N PHE A 35 -1.42 12.52 -15.40
CA PHE A 35 -0.65 12.34 -14.17
C PHE A 35 -0.78 10.92 -13.64
N LEU A 36 0.13 10.52 -12.76
CA LEU A 36 0.17 9.19 -12.19
C LEU A 36 -0.25 9.22 -10.73
N ILE A 37 -0.82 8.12 -10.26
CA ILE A 37 -1.12 7.91 -8.84
C ILE A 37 -0.40 6.65 -8.38
N ASP A 38 0.35 6.75 -7.29
CA ASP A 38 0.96 5.62 -6.62
C ASP A 38 -0.13 4.72 -6.02
N GLY A 39 -0.23 3.50 -6.55
CA GLY A 39 -1.19 2.49 -6.10
C GLY A 39 -0.96 2.05 -4.65
N ASP A 40 0.29 2.04 -4.20
CA ASP A 40 0.63 1.73 -2.82
C ASP A 40 0.19 2.86 -1.87
N ALA A 41 0.30 4.12 -2.30
CA ALA A 41 -0.21 5.26 -1.54
C ALA A 41 -1.74 5.22 -1.36
N ILE A 42 -2.50 4.78 -2.39
CA ILE A 42 -3.96 4.57 -2.29
C ILE A 42 -4.28 3.46 -1.29
N CYS A 43 -3.59 2.32 -1.40
CA CYS A 43 -3.80 1.19 -0.49
C CYS A 43 -3.48 1.59 0.94
N GLN A 44 -2.37 2.28 1.14
CA GLN A 44 -1.96 2.80 2.44
C GLN A 44 -3.00 3.75 3.04
N HIS A 45 -3.56 4.67 2.25
CA HIS A 45 -4.61 5.58 2.74
C HIS A 45 -5.81 4.79 3.28
N ALA A 46 -6.26 3.76 2.56
CA ALA A 46 -7.35 2.91 3.03
C ALA A 46 -6.97 2.10 4.29
N LEU A 47 -5.77 1.51 4.31
CA LEU A 47 -5.29 0.65 5.41
C LEU A 47 -4.93 1.41 6.69
N ASN A 48 -4.76 2.72 6.60
CA ASN A 48 -4.48 3.60 7.73
C ASN A 48 -5.73 4.28 8.28
N ASP A 49 -6.91 4.02 7.72
CA ASP A 49 -8.17 4.51 8.28
C ASP A 49 -8.31 4.00 9.72
N PRO A 50 -8.42 4.89 10.73
CA PRO A 50 -8.57 4.48 12.13
C PRO A 50 -9.83 3.65 12.39
N LEU A 51 -10.85 3.75 11.52
CA LEU A 51 -12.09 3.00 11.61
C LEU A 51 -12.04 1.64 10.89
N LEU A 52 -10.95 1.35 10.19
CA LEU A 52 -10.76 0.07 9.51
C LEU A 52 -10.15 -0.96 10.46
N ALA A 53 -10.95 -1.96 10.80
CA ALA A 53 -10.51 -3.14 11.53
C ALA A 53 -9.86 -4.16 10.57
N LEU A 54 -8.71 -3.82 9.99
CA LEU A 54 -7.90 -4.70 9.15
C LEU A 54 -6.41 -4.42 9.39
N GLY A 55 -5.64 -5.47 9.70
CA GLY A 55 -4.20 -5.33 9.93
C GLY A 55 -3.90 -4.44 11.14
N LYS A 56 -4.61 -4.67 12.25
CA LYS A 56 -4.42 -3.99 13.54
C LYS A 56 -3.94 -5.00 14.57
N SER A 57 -3.03 -4.63 15.46
CA SER A 57 -2.44 -5.56 16.44
C SER A 57 -3.44 -6.08 17.47
N GLN A 58 -4.45 -5.28 17.79
CA GLN A 58 -5.47 -5.60 18.80
C GLN A 58 -6.74 -6.23 18.21
N GLU A 59 -6.84 -6.36 16.89
CA GLU A 59 -8.05 -6.84 16.22
C GLU A 59 -7.74 -7.87 15.13
N CYS A 60 -8.37 -9.04 15.21
CA CYS A 60 -8.27 -10.09 14.20
C CYS A 60 -9.32 -9.95 13.08
N SER A 61 -10.09 -8.86 13.09
CA SER A 61 -11.04 -8.54 12.04
C SER A 61 -10.32 -8.35 10.70
N PHE A 62 -10.98 -8.78 9.62
CA PHE A 62 -10.48 -8.60 8.27
C PHE A 62 -11.56 -7.88 7.44
N GLN A 63 -11.82 -6.62 7.78
CA GLN A 63 -12.85 -5.77 7.15
C GLN A 63 -12.48 -5.34 5.71
N LEU A 64 -12.18 -6.32 4.86
CA LEU A 64 -11.71 -6.11 3.49
C LEU A 64 -12.72 -5.32 2.65
N LEU A 65 -14.03 -5.54 2.84
CA LEU A 65 -15.05 -4.81 2.09
C LEU A 65 -15.02 -3.31 2.40
N HIS A 66 -14.72 -2.94 3.65
CA HIS A 66 -14.54 -1.54 4.03
C HIS A 66 -13.29 -0.96 3.36
N ALA A 67 -12.17 -1.70 3.36
CA ALA A 67 -10.95 -1.29 2.65
C ALA A 67 -11.19 -1.09 1.14
N VAL A 68 -11.94 -2.00 0.49
CA VAL A 68 -12.33 -1.90 -0.92
C VAL A 68 -13.15 -0.65 -1.16
N TRP A 69 -14.17 -0.40 -0.33
CA TRP A 69 -14.98 0.81 -0.42
C TRP A 69 -14.15 2.09 -0.27
N SER A 70 -13.20 2.11 0.67
CA SER A 70 -12.31 3.28 0.87
C SER A 70 -11.46 3.56 -0.37
N VAL A 71 -10.91 2.52 -1.01
CA VAL A 71 -10.19 2.66 -2.29
C VAL A 71 -11.11 3.17 -3.40
N GLU A 72 -12.30 2.58 -3.57
CA GLU A 72 -13.27 3.01 -4.57
C GLU A 72 -13.69 4.48 -4.37
N LYS A 73 -13.87 4.90 -3.11
CA LYS A 73 -14.20 6.27 -2.78
C LYS A 73 -13.11 7.24 -3.24
N ILE A 74 -11.85 6.94 -2.97
CA ILE A 74 -10.71 7.78 -3.43
C ILE A 74 -10.69 7.85 -4.96
N ILE A 75 -10.77 6.71 -5.65
CA ILE A 75 -10.76 6.67 -7.12
C ILE A 75 -11.95 7.44 -7.70
N SER A 76 -13.12 7.34 -7.06
CA SER A 76 -14.32 8.06 -7.49
C SER A 76 -14.13 9.58 -7.49
N GLU A 77 -13.28 10.12 -6.60
CA GLU A 77 -12.99 11.55 -6.58
C GLU A 77 -12.25 12.00 -7.85
N PHE A 78 -11.33 11.19 -8.38
CA PHE A 78 -10.63 11.48 -9.63
C PHE A 78 -11.53 11.25 -10.85
N VAL A 79 -12.30 10.15 -10.85
CA VAL A 79 -13.21 9.81 -11.96
C VAL A 79 -14.31 10.85 -12.13
N ARG A 80 -14.97 11.28 -11.04
CA ARG A 80 -16.04 12.30 -11.10
C ARG A 80 -15.55 13.64 -11.65
N ARG A 81 -14.28 13.98 -11.42
CA ARG A 81 -13.63 15.19 -11.93
C ARG A 81 -13.06 15.03 -13.34
N ARG A 82 -13.22 13.85 -13.96
CA ARG A 82 -12.72 13.53 -15.30
C ARG A 82 -11.21 13.73 -15.42
N CYS A 83 -10.48 13.42 -14.37
CA CYS A 83 -9.02 13.46 -14.38
C CYS A 83 -8.46 12.47 -15.41
N ASN A 84 -7.40 12.88 -16.11
CA ASN A 84 -6.61 12.00 -16.95
C ASN A 84 -5.47 11.38 -16.11
N PHE A 85 -5.69 10.18 -15.59
CA PHE A 85 -4.73 9.54 -14.69
C PHE A 85 -4.55 8.05 -14.96
N GLU A 86 -3.37 7.54 -14.60
CA GLU A 86 -3.08 6.11 -14.53
C GLU A 86 -2.55 5.75 -13.14
N ILE A 87 -2.89 4.56 -12.64
CA ILE A 87 -2.40 4.05 -11.37
C ILE A 87 -1.16 3.20 -11.62
N VAL A 88 -0.10 3.44 -10.85
CA VAL A 88 1.17 2.75 -10.99
C VAL A 88 1.56 2.09 -9.66
N PHE A 89 1.92 0.82 -9.70
CA PHE A 89 2.50 0.09 -8.57
C PHE A 89 4.00 -0.14 -8.82
N PHE A 90 4.80 0.01 -7.76
CA PHE A 90 6.21 -0.39 -7.75
C PHE A 90 6.40 -1.50 -6.71
N GLU A 91 6.71 -2.73 -7.14
CA GLU A 91 6.81 -3.85 -6.20
C GLU A 91 7.90 -3.66 -5.14
N ARG A 92 8.98 -2.96 -5.49
CA ARG A 92 10.04 -2.61 -4.54
C ARG A 92 9.62 -1.61 -3.45
N ASN A 93 8.50 -0.91 -3.63
CA ASN A 93 8.07 0.15 -2.72
C ASN A 93 6.88 -0.25 -1.83
N GLU A 94 6.51 -1.53 -1.77
CA GLU A 94 5.38 -1.99 -0.94
C GLU A 94 5.56 -1.73 0.56
N HIS A 95 6.80 -1.54 1.01
CA HIS A 95 7.19 -1.52 2.42
C HIS A 95 6.42 -0.50 3.26
N LEU A 96 6.15 0.71 2.74
CA LEU A 96 5.44 1.72 3.51
C LEU A 96 3.96 1.34 3.73
N THR A 97 3.34 0.66 2.75
CA THR A 97 2.00 0.08 2.89
C THR A 97 1.98 -1.02 3.96
N LEU A 98 3.02 -1.86 3.98
CA LEU A 98 3.10 -3.01 4.89
C LEU A 98 3.43 -2.62 6.34
N TYR A 99 4.41 -1.74 6.53
CA TYR A 99 4.96 -1.38 7.85
C TYR A 99 4.47 -0.03 8.39
N GLY A 100 3.74 0.75 7.59
CA GLY A 100 3.16 2.02 8.03
C GLY A 100 1.87 1.84 8.84
N GLY A 101 1.85 0.95 9.82
CA GLY A 101 0.70 0.67 10.68
C GLY A 101 1.03 0.80 12.16
N ASP A 102 0.05 0.53 13.03
CA ASP A 102 0.17 0.75 14.48
C ASP A 102 1.26 -0.11 15.14
N ASP A 103 1.52 -1.31 14.61
CA ASP A 103 2.55 -2.24 15.09
C ASP A 103 3.05 -3.12 13.94
N THR A 104 4.33 -3.45 13.93
CA THR A 104 4.98 -4.27 12.90
C THR A 104 4.98 -5.76 13.24
N SER A 105 3.91 -6.24 13.90
CA SER A 105 3.76 -7.66 14.18
C SER A 105 3.65 -8.48 12.88
N PRO A 106 4.11 -9.74 12.86
CA PRO A 106 4.00 -10.60 11.67
C PRO A 106 2.56 -10.74 11.15
N PHE A 107 1.58 -10.76 12.05
CA PHE A 107 0.16 -10.77 11.71
C PHE A 107 -0.26 -9.52 10.94
N VAL A 108 0.07 -8.32 11.45
CA VAL A 108 -0.29 -7.04 10.83
C VAL A 108 0.32 -6.95 9.43
N VAL A 109 1.62 -7.25 9.31
CA VAL A 109 2.35 -7.20 8.04
C VAL A 109 1.74 -8.16 7.03
N SER A 110 1.45 -9.41 7.43
CA SER A 110 0.86 -10.42 6.54
C SER A 110 -0.57 -10.04 6.12
N SER A 111 -1.37 -9.54 7.06
CA SER A 111 -2.74 -9.04 6.79
C SER A 111 -2.73 -7.89 5.80
N ARG A 112 -1.82 -6.92 5.97
CA ARG A 112 -1.67 -5.77 5.08
C ARG A 112 -1.14 -6.18 3.70
N ARG A 113 -0.22 -7.14 3.63
CA ARG A 113 0.26 -7.70 2.36
C ARG A 113 -0.87 -8.36 1.59
N LEU A 114 -1.67 -9.20 2.25
CA LEU A 114 -2.84 -9.83 1.63
C LEU A 114 -3.84 -8.77 1.14
N ALA A 115 -4.14 -7.77 1.98
CA ALA A 115 -5.04 -6.69 1.60
C ALA A 115 -4.51 -5.91 0.39
N ARG A 116 -3.22 -5.54 0.36
CA ARG A 116 -2.57 -4.89 -0.79
C ARG A 116 -2.78 -5.69 -2.08
N THR A 117 -2.52 -6.99 -2.06
CA THR A 117 -2.71 -7.86 -3.23
C THR A 117 -4.17 -7.84 -3.71
N ILE A 118 -5.12 -7.98 -2.78
CA ILE A 118 -6.55 -7.96 -3.13
C ILE A 118 -6.97 -6.60 -3.68
N LEU A 119 -6.57 -5.50 -3.05
CA LEU A 119 -6.91 -4.14 -3.48
C LEU A 119 -6.31 -3.83 -4.86
N LYS A 120 -5.07 -4.27 -5.12
CA LYS A 120 -4.44 -4.16 -6.44
C LYS A 120 -5.22 -4.92 -7.52
N ILE A 121 -5.61 -6.17 -7.26
CA ILE A 121 -6.44 -6.97 -8.18
C ILE A 121 -7.80 -6.31 -8.40
N HIS A 122 -8.38 -5.73 -7.33
CA HIS A 122 -9.65 -5.01 -7.43
C HIS A 122 -9.54 -3.76 -8.29
N LEU A 123 -8.50 -2.95 -8.11
CA LEU A 123 -8.23 -1.77 -8.93
C LEU A 123 -8.13 -2.12 -10.42
N GLN A 124 -7.50 -3.24 -10.77
CA GLN A 124 -7.43 -3.73 -12.16
C GLN A 124 -8.81 -4.07 -12.75
N ARG A 125 -9.80 -4.36 -11.90
CA ARG A 125 -11.18 -4.68 -12.31
C ARG A 125 -12.11 -3.47 -12.32
N LEU A 126 -11.71 -2.34 -11.73
CA LEU A 126 -12.52 -1.12 -11.62
C LEU A 126 -12.60 -0.29 -12.91
N GLY A 127 -11.97 -0.75 -14.01
CA GLY A 127 -12.01 -0.05 -15.30
C GLY A 127 -11.08 1.17 -15.39
N VAL A 128 -10.14 1.30 -14.44
CA VAL A 128 -9.02 2.26 -14.51
C VAL A 128 -7.76 1.57 -15.02
N VAL A 129 -6.85 2.33 -15.62
CA VAL A 129 -5.56 1.79 -16.07
C VAL A 129 -4.66 1.59 -14.87
N VAL A 130 -4.20 0.36 -14.67
CA VAL A 130 -3.28 -0.03 -13.59
C VAL A 130 -2.06 -0.71 -14.20
N THR A 131 -0.89 -0.10 -14.02
CA THR A 131 0.40 -0.62 -14.51
C THR A 131 1.28 -0.98 -13.32
N THR A 132 2.09 -2.04 -13.46
CA THR A 132 3.03 -2.47 -12.42
C THR A 132 4.44 -2.48 -12.98
N PHE A 133 5.38 -1.95 -12.20
CA PHE A 133 6.81 -2.02 -12.44
C PHE A 133 7.50 -2.66 -11.25
N GLU A 134 8.70 -3.21 -11.49
CA GLU A 134 9.52 -3.75 -10.41
C GLU A 134 10.03 -2.61 -9.51
N SER A 135 10.52 -1.53 -10.11
CA SER A 135 11.26 -0.47 -9.43
C SER A 135 11.16 0.86 -10.17
N PRO A 136 11.24 2.02 -9.47
CA PRO A 136 11.27 3.36 -10.08
C PRO A 136 12.54 3.66 -10.90
N VAL A 137 13.48 2.71 -10.98
CA VAL A 137 14.69 2.79 -11.82
C VAL A 137 14.74 1.72 -12.91
N ASP A 138 13.66 0.96 -13.10
CA ASP A 138 13.58 -0.06 -14.15
C ASP A 138 13.54 0.59 -15.56
N LYS A 139 14.08 -0.13 -16.55
CA LYS A 139 14.02 0.24 -17.97
C LYS A 139 12.57 0.35 -18.45
N ASN A 140 11.68 -0.53 -18.02
CA ASN A 140 10.27 -0.48 -18.42
C ASN A 140 9.59 0.79 -17.92
N TRP A 141 9.90 1.20 -16.68
CA TRP A 141 9.44 2.47 -16.13
C TRP A 141 9.97 3.65 -16.94
N THR A 142 11.26 3.63 -17.29
CA THR A 142 11.89 4.71 -18.07
C THR A 142 11.25 4.84 -19.46
N LEU A 143 11.06 3.72 -20.17
CA LEU A 143 10.37 3.69 -21.46
C LEU A 143 8.92 4.19 -21.36
N PHE A 144 8.23 3.82 -20.27
CA PHE A 144 6.88 4.29 -20.00
C PHE A 144 6.85 5.80 -19.78
N THR A 145 7.71 6.36 -18.92
CA THR A 145 7.76 7.82 -18.68
C THR A 145 8.17 8.58 -19.94
N ASP A 146 9.12 8.05 -20.72
CA ASP A 146 9.56 8.67 -21.96
C ASP A 146 8.44 8.71 -23.00
N SER A 147 7.63 7.65 -23.07
CA SER A 147 6.50 7.57 -24.01
C SER A 147 5.28 8.37 -23.57
N LYS A 148 4.95 8.39 -22.27
CA LYS A 148 3.71 8.95 -21.74
C LYS A 148 3.84 10.40 -21.26
N GLN A 149 5.05 10.82 -20.91
CA GLN A 149 5.38 12.16 -20.40
C GLN A 149 4.40 12.64 -19.32
N PRO A 150 4.24 11.90 -18.21
CA PRO A 150 3.33 12.30 -17.14
C PRO A 150 3.80 13.60 -16.48
N MET A 151 2.87 14.51 -16.19
CA MET A 151 3.18 15.81 -15.57
C MET A 151 3.67 15.67 -14.13
N CYS A 152 3.08 14.75 -13.38
CA CYS A 152 3.44 14.50 -11.99
C CYS A 152 3.01 13.11 -11.53
N MET A 153 3.48 12.73 -10.34
CA MET A 153 3.06 11.53 -9.62
C MET A 153 2.53 11.89 -8.24
N LEU A 154 1.30 11.46 -7.94
CA LEU A 154 0.69 11.56 -6.62
C LEU A 154 1.16 10.37 -5.78
N CYS A 155 1.79 10.64 -4.64
CA CYS A 155 2.21 9.59 -3.70
C CYS A 155 2.16 10.09 -2.25
N ASN A 156 2.38 9.20 -1.29
CA ASN A 156 2.58 9.58 0.10
C ASN A 156 4.07 9.88 0.33
N ASP A 157 4.36 10.71 1.31
CA ASP A 157 5.75 10.98 1.69
C ASP A 157 6.18 10.16 2.92
N GLY A 158 5.23 9.66 3.72
CA GLY A 158 5.50 8.97 4.98
C GLY A 158 5.77 9.92 6.14
N SER A 159 5.42 11.20 6.00
CA SER A 159 5.64 12.22 7.03
C SER A 159 4.85 11.95 8.32
N GLN A 160 3.69 11.29 8.25
CA GLN A 160 2.97 10.83 9.45
C GLN A 160 3.76 9.84 10.31
N PHE A 161 4.70 9.10 9.73
CA PHE A 161 5.54 8.13 10.45
C PHE A 161 6.91 8.70 10.81
N ALA A 162 7.35 9.77 10.15
CA ALA A 162 8.65 10.40 10.40
C ALA A 162 8.70 11.12 11.76
N THR A 163 7.55 11.57 12.29
CA THR A 163 7.45 12.37 13.52
C THR A 163 7.14 11.54 14.77
N VAL A 164 6.67 10.31 14.59
CA VAL A 164 6.36 9.37 15.68
C VAL A 164 7.56 8.45 15.89
N ASP A 165 7.86 8.12 17.15
CA ASP A 165 8.83 7.08 17.47
C ASP A 165 8.26 5.73 17.02
N CYS A 166 8.64 5.32 15.80
CA CYS A 166 8.17 4.11 15.15
C CYS A 166 9.29 3.07 15.09
N GLY A 167 8.92 1.80 15.02
CA GLY A 167 9.89 0.71 14.95
C GLY A 167 10.85 0.84 13.76
N ASP A 168 12.00 0.15 13.85
CA ASP A 168 13.06 0.21 12.83
C ASP A 168 12.54 -0.07 11.41
N LEU A 169 11.61 -1.03 11.26
CA LEU A 169 11.02 -1.39 9.96
C LEU A 169 10.24 -0.22 9.34
N THR A 170 9.41 0.46 10.13
CA THR A 170 8.65 1.63 9.68
C THR A 170 9.60 2.78 9.32
N THR A 171 10.61 3.03 10.15
CA THR A 171 11.63 4.06 9.86
C THR A 171 12.36 3.78 8.54
N ASN A 172 12.76 2.52 8.30
CA ASN A 172 13.39 2.12 7.04
C ASN A 172 12.43 2.23 5.84
N ALA A 173 11.14 1.95 6.02
CA ALA A 173 10.15 2.15 4.97
C ALA A 173 9.98 3.64 4.61
N VAL A 174 10.02 4.55 5.60
CA VAL A 174 10.01 6.00 5.36
C VAL A 174 11.26 6.44 4.60
N LEU A 175 12.44 5.90 4.93
CA LEU A 175 13.68 6.18 4.18
C LEU A 175 13.55 5.82 2.70
N LEU A 176 12.96 4.65 2.38
CA LEU A 176 12.71 4.28 0.99
C LEU A 176 11.70 5.21 0.31
N GLN A 177 10.70 5.71 1.02
CA GLN A 177 9.77 6.69 0.46
C GLN A 177 10.45 8.03 0.17
N ARG A 178 11.35 8.49 1.05
CA ARG A 178 12.18 9.68 0.81
C ARG A 178 13.10 9.50 -0.39
N HIS A 179 13.72 8.32 -0.49
CA HIS A 179 14.52 7.93 -1.66
C HIS A 179 13.67 7.94 -2.94
N PHE A 180 12.46 7.39 -2.91
CA PHE A 180 11.55 7.39 -4.05
C PHE A 180 11.20 8.81 -4.54
N ILE A 181 10.85 9.71 -3.62
CA ILE A 181 10.59 11.12 -3.96
C ILE A 181 11.84 11.74 -4.61
N PHE A 182 13.03 11.50 -4.06
CA PHE A 182 14.28 11.97 -4.65
C PHE A 182 14.48 11.45 -6.07
N THR A 183 14.26 10.15 -6.30
CA THR A 183 14.35 9.52 -7.61
C THR A 183 13.40 10.19 -8.61
N MET A 184 12.15 10.42 -8.24
CA MET A 184 11.17 11.08 -9.12
C MET A 184 11.59 12.51 -9.49
N LEU A 185 11.87 13.34 -8.47
CA LEU A 185 12.23 14.75 -8.69
C LEU A 185 13.53 14.91 -9.47
N SER A 186 14.50 14.01 -9.28
CA SER A 186 15.77 14.01 -9.99
C SER A 186 15.66 13.47 -11.43
N ASN A 187 14.61 12.71 -11.73
CA ASN A 187 14.30 12.18 -13.06
C ASN A 187 13.32 13.07 -13.84
N GLY A 188 12.94 14.23 -13.31
CA GLY A 188 12.07 15.18 -14.00
C GLY A 188 10.57 14.93 -13.83
N VAL A 189 10.19 14.04 -12.91
CA VAL A 189 8.78 13.81 -12.56
C VAL A 189 8.49 14.58 -11.28
N ALA A 190 7.61 15.58 -11.35
CA ALA A 190 7.16 16.28 -10.15
C ALA A 190 6.34 15.34 -9.26
N VAL A 191 6.38 15.58 -7.95
CA VAL A 191 5.63 14.78 -6.97
C VAL A 191 4.53 15.63 -6.36
N VAL A 192 3.38 15.02 -6.09
CA VAL A 192 2.25 15.65 -5.39
C VAL A 192 1.87 14.78 -4.21
N SER A 193 1.62 15.39 -3.05
CA SER A 193 1.21 14.64 -1.87
C SER A 193 -0.24 14.14 -2.04
N LEU A 194 -0.45 12.83 -1.92
CA LEU A 194 -1.80 12.25 -1.90
C LEU A 194 -2.44 12.39 -0.51
N GLU A 195 -1.64 12.24 0.54
CA GLU A 195 -2.09 12.34 1.94
C GLU A 195 -2.69 13.70 2.29
N SER A 196 -2.11 14.79 1.78
CA SER A 196 -2.61 16.15 2.00
C SER A 196 -3.60 16.64 0.95
N ALA A 197 -4.03 15.75 0.03
CA ALA A 197 -4.93 16.14 -1.05
C ALA A 197 -6.34 16.43 -0.55
N GLU A 198 -6.82 17.63 -0.81
CA GLU A 198 -8.18 18.06 -0.48
C GLU A 198 -9.07 18.15 -1.72
N PHE A 199 -10.17 17.41 -1.68
CA PHE A 199 -11.18 17.38 -2.73
C PHE A 199 -12.29 18.41 -2.45
N ARG A 200 -12.31 19.53 -3.18
CA ARG A 200 -13.27 20.63 -2.97
C ARG A 200 -14.03 20.96 -4.25
N GLY A 201 -15.28 20.48 -4.37
CA GLY A 201 -16.06 20.67 -5.59
C GLY A 201 -15.34 20.07 -6.80
N SER A 202 -15.05 20.87 -7.82
CA SER A 202 -14.27 20.44 -9.00
C SER A 202 -12.74 20.46 -8.80
N LYS A 203 -12.24 20.96 -7.67
CA LYS A 203 -10.81 21.17 -7.42
C LYS A 203 -10.18 20.00 -6.65
N ILE A 204 -8.90 19.80 -6.87
CA ILE A 204 -8.03 18.92 -6.07
C ILE A 204 -6.86 19.78 -5.63
N ILE A 205 -6.77 20.12 -4.35
CA ILE A 205 -5.73 21.03 -3.86
C ILE A 205 -4.74 20.22 -3.04
N SER A 206 -3.44 20.33 -3.33
CA SER A 206 -2.40 19.60 -2.60
C SER A 206 -1.04 20.31 -2.69
N PHE A 207 -0.06 19.81 -1.93
CA PHE A 207 1.34 20.21 -2.03
C PHE A 207 2.03 19.57 -3.23
N VAL A 208 2.60 20.43 -4.07
CA VAL A 208 3.42 20.07 -5.23
C VAL A 208 4.90 20.26 -4.91
N TYR A 209 5.67 19.21 -5.15
CA TYR A 209 7.12 19.15 -5.10
C TYR A 209 7.62 19.27 -6.54
N GLU A 210 8.19 20.42 -6.90
CA GLU A 210 8.67 20.65 -8.26
C GLU A 210 9.91 19.81 -8.58
N GLN A 211 9.99 19.37 -9.84
CA GLN A 211 11.17 18.68 -10.36
C GLN A 211 12.44 19.49 -10.14
N ASN A 212 13.54 18.80 -9.83
CA ASN A 212 14.83 19.42 -9.62
C ASN A 212 15.93 18.52 -10.18
N LEU A 213 16.22 18.68 -11.47
CA LEU A 213 17.27 17.93 -12.17
C LEU A 213 18.67 18.19 -11.61
N LEU A 214 18.87 19.33 -10.93
CA LEU A 214 20.15 19.67 -10.30
C LEU A 214 20.44 18.78 -9.08
N LEU A 215 19.46 18.05 -8.55
CA LEU A 215 19.69 17.08 -7.47
C LEU A 215 20.75 16.04 -7.85
N LYS A 216 20.82 15.62 -9.12
CA LYS A 216 21.84 14.68 -9.62
C LYS A 216 23.26 15.23 -9.54
N THR A 217 23.42 16.55 -9.56
CA THR A 217 24.73 17.20 -9.47
C THR A 217 25.26 17.28 -8.04
N GLN A 218 24.39 17.10 -7.05
CA GLN A 218 24.74 17.19 -5.63
C GLN A 218 25.33 15.86 -5.14
N LYS A 219 26.61 15.62 -5.43
CA LYS A 219 27.32 14.36 -5.10
C LYS A 219 27.06 13.87 -3.66
N LYS A 220 27.18 14.77 -2.68
CA LYS A 220 26.95 14.43 -1.26
C LYS A 220 25.54 13.92 -0.98
N LEU A 221 24.54 14.50 -1.63
CA LEU A 221 23.14 14.09 -1.47
C LEU A 221 22.86 12.77 -2.18
N VAL A 222 23.40 12.58 -3.39
CA VAL A 222 23.32 11.31 -4.13
C VAL A 222 23.97 10.17 -3.32
N GLU A 223 25.17 10.40 -2.78
CA GLU A 223 25.84 9.43 -1.90
C GLU A 223 25.03 9.12 -0.63
N LEU A 224 24.35 10.12 -0.06
CA LEU A 224 23.46 9.91 1.07
C LEU A 224 22.25 9.05 0.67
N MET A 225 21.66 9.31 -0.50
CA MET A 225 20.51 8.56 -1.03
C MET A 225 20.84 7.09 -1.28
N ILE A 226 21.99 6.80 -1.90
CA ILE A 226 22.47 5.43 -2.11
C ILE A 226 22.61 4.72 -0.76
N LYS A 227 23.23 5.37 0.23
CA LYS A 227 23.35 4.81 1.59
C LYS A 227 22.00 4.59 2.27
N CYS A 228 21.02 5.48 2.04
CA CYS A 228 19.66 5.31 2.56
C CYS A 228 19.02 4.04 1.99
N GLU A 229 19.07 3.88 0.66
CA GLU A 229 18.51 2.71 -0.01
C GLU A 229 19.21 1.42 0.43
N GLU A 230 20.55 1.38 0.42
CA GLU A 230 21.34 0.23 0.85
C GLU A 230 21.04 -0.16 2.30
N ASN A 231 20.97 0.82 3.20
CA ASN A 231 20.66 0.57 4.60
C ASN A 231 19.23 0.03 4.75
N ALA A 232 18.24 0.69 4.16
CA ALA A 232 16.85 0.28 4.30
C ALA A 232 16.60 -1.12 3.73
N LEU A 233 17.17 -1.46 2.57
CA LEU A 233 17.02 -2.78 1.96
C LEU A 233 17.77 -3.90 2.70
N GLN A 234 18.72 -3.59 3.59
CA GLN A 234 19.32 -4.61 4.48
C GLN A 234 18.39 -5.02 5.61
N PHE A 235 17.56 -4.10 6.11
CA PHE A 235 16.65 -4.34 7.23
C PHE A 235 15.26 -4.78 6.77
N LEU A 236 14.83 -4.31 5.58
CA LEU A 236 13.53 -4.64 5.05
C LEU A 236 13.56 -6.02 4.37
N PRO A 237 12.62 -6.92 4.71
CA PRO A 237 12.45 -8.17 3.99
C PRO A 237 12.27 -7.91 2.51
N LYS A 238 12.97 -8.68 1.67
CA LYS A 238 12.80 -8.58 0.21
C LYS A 238 11.33 -8.80 -0.14
N PRO A 239 10.81 -8.07 -1.16
CA PRO A 239 9.50 -8.38 -1.72
C PRO A 239 9.46 -9.88 -2.04
N GLN A 240 8.50 -10.59 -1.45
CA GLN A 240 8.25 -11.96 -1.84
C GLN A 240 7.59 -11.88 -3.20
N HIS A 241 8.37 -12.10 -4.28
CA HIS A 241 7.81 -12.37 -5.59
C HIS A 241 6.98 -13.64 -5.48
N GLN A 242 5.70 -13.49 -5.17
CA GLN A 242 4.74 -14.49 -5.55
C GLN A 242 4.54 -14.27 -7.04
N ASP A 243 5.10 -15.17 -7.86
CA ASP A 243 4.53 -15.42 -9.17
C ASP A 243 3.01 -15.43 -9.01
N PRO A 244 2.23 -14.77 -9.88
CA PRO A 244 0.79 -14.75 -9.75
C PRO A 244 0.32 -16.19 -9.60
N VAL A 245 -0.10 -16.55 -8.39
CA VAL A 245 -0.46 -17.93 -8.09
C VAL A 245 -1.73 -18.20 -8.87
N GLY A 246 -1.55 -18.93 -9.97
CA GLY A 246 -2.57 -19.26 -10.93
C GLY A 246 -2.50 -18.38 -12.18
N SER A 247 -2.03 -18.99 -13.29
CA SER A 247 -2.67 -18.69 -14.56
C SER A 247 -4.19 -18.83 -14.37
N PRO A 248 -5.04 -18.02 -15.02
CA PRO A 248 -6.51 -18.11 -14.91
C PRO A 248 -7.10 -19.47 -15.32
N THR A 249 -6.26 -20.43 -15.72
CA THR A 249 -6.57 -21.79 -16.15
C THR A 249 -6.50 -22.84 -15.05
N THR A 250 -5.96 -22.56 -13.86
CA THR A 250 -5.88 -23.55 -12.78
C THR A 250 -7.22 -23.63 -12.01
N PRO A 251 -7.81 -24.82 -11.82
CA PRO A 251 -9.02 -24.99 -11.03
C PRO A 251 -8.83 -24.45 -9.60
N PRO A 252 -9.79 -23.71 -9.04
CA PRO A 252 -9.69 -23.15 -7.68
C PRO A 252 -9.35 -24.20 -6.61
N THR A 253 -9.88 -25.41 -6.76
CA THR A 253 -9.65 -26.52 -5.82
C THR A 253 -8.19 -26.97 -5.76
N GLN A 254 -7.52 -27.05 -6.92
CA GLN A 254 -6.11 -27.47 -6.98
C GLN A 254 -5.17 -26.42 -6.36
N VAL A 255 -5.52 -25.13 -6.52
CA VAL A 255 -4.77 -24.02 -5.91
C VAL A 255 -4.92 -24.05 -4.39
N ILE A 256 -6.13 -24.30 -3.87
CA ILE A 256 -6.38 -24.38 -2.43
C ILE A 256 -5.66 -25.56 -1.78
N GLU A 257 -5.66 -26.73 -2.41
CA GLU A 257 -4.93 -27.90 -1.90
C GLU A 257 -3.43 -27.65 -1.83
N MET A 258 -2.85 -27.04 -2.87
CA MET A 258 -1.44 -26.65 -2.89
C MET A 258 -1.11 -25.65 -1.77
N TRP A 259 -1.93 -24.61 -1.59
CA TRP A 259 -1.75 -23.65 -0.49
C TRP A 259 -1.87 -24.31 0.88
N ALA A 260 -2.81 -25.24 1.06
CA ALA A 260 -2.97 -25.95 2.32
C ALA A 260 -1.75 -26.82 2.65
N GLN A 261 -1.16 -27.46 1.64
CA GLN A 261 0.08 -28.24 1.79
C GLN A 261 1.27 -27.35 2.16
N THR A 262 1.49 -26.27 1.41
CA THR A 262 2.59 -25.32 1.70
C THR A 262 2.44 -24.71 3.09
N ALA A 263 1.24 -24.29 3.47
CA ALA A 263 0.98 -23.76 4.80
C ALA A 263 1.26 -24.79 5.90
N ALA A 264 0.92 -26.06 5.68
CA ALA A 264 1.22 -27.14 6.62
C ALA A 264 2.71 -27.35 6.80
N ASP A 265 3.45 -27.42 5.69
CA ASP A 265 4.91 -27.59 5.72
C ASP A 265 5.58 -26.44 6.46
N GLU A 266 5.21 -25.19 6.15
CA GLU A 266 5.78 -24.00 6.81
C GLU A 266 5.42 -23.96 8.31
N TYR A 267 4.18 -24.27 8.67
CA TYR A 267 3.72 -24.24 10.05
C TYR A 267 4.47 -25.26 10.93
N PHE A 268 4.59 -26.52 10.49
CA PHE A 268 5.26 -27.57 11.26
C PHE A 268 6.79 -27.45 11.25
N GLN A 269 7.37 -26.76 10.26
CA GLN A 269 8.81 -26.43 10.26
C GLN A 269 9.14 -25.28 11.22
N SER A 270 8.23 -24.30 11.35
CA SER A 270 8.51 -23.05 12.07
C SER A 270 8.06 -23.07 13.53
N ASN A 271 7.10 -23.91 13.90
CA ASN A 271 6.51 -23.93 15.23
C ASN A 271 6.91 -25.19 16.01
N ALA A 272 7.10 -25.03 17.32
CA ALA A 272 7.24 -26.18 18.21
C ALA A 272 5.89 -26.92 18.33
N PRO A 273 5.90 -28.25 18.57
CA PRO A 273 4.66 -29.02 18.70
C PRO A 273 3.78 -28.48 19.83
N ASP A 274 2.55 -28.08 19.50
CA ASP A 274 1.55 -27.61 20.45
C ASP A 274 0.19 -28.19 20.06
N THR A 275 -0.29 -29.14 20.85
CA THR A 275 -1.52 -29.89 20.56
C THR A 275 -2.74 -29.00 20.31
N THR A 276 -2.83 -27.83 20.96
CA THR A 276 -3.98 -26.94 20.79
C THR A 276 -3.89 -26.17 19.48
N ASN A 277 -2.74 -25.55 19.22
CA ASN A 277 -2.53 -24.78 17.99
C ASN A 277 -2.50 -25.69 16.77
N ASP A 278 -1.92 -26.88 16.87
CA ASP A 278 -1.89 -27.89 15.81
C ASP A 278 -3.30 -28.36 15.44
N ALA A 279 -4.16 -28.57 16.44
CA ALA A 279 -5.56 -28.93 16.21
C ALA A 279 -6.35 -27.79 15.55
N LEU A 280 -6.19 -26.55 16.02
CA LEU A 280 -6.84 -25.38 15.42
C LEU A 280 -6.39 -25.15 13.98
N PHE A 281 -5.10 -25.28 13.73
CA PHE A 281 -4.52 -25.16 12.40
C PHE A 281 -5.01 -26.26 11.46
N ALA A 282 -5.07 -27.52 11.92
CA ALA A 282 -5.64 -28.62 11.15
C ALA A 282 -7.12 -28.39 10.81
N VAL A 283 -7.93 -27.88 11.76
CA VAL A 283 -9.33 -27.51 11.52
C VAL A 283 -9.44 -26.39 10.48
N PHE A 284 -8.55 -25.39 10.54
CA PHE A 284 -8.50 -24.31 9.56
C PHE A 284 -8.16 -24.83 8.15
N LEU A 285 -7.15 -25.68 8.01
CA LEU A 285 -6.80 -26.30 6.72
C LEU A 285 -7.94 -27.16 6.17
N LEU A 286 -8.58 -27.96 7.03
CA LEU A 286 -9.75 -28.75 6.66
C LEU A 286 -10.88 -27.84 6.16
N HIS A 287 -11.13 -26.73 6.85
CA HIS A 287 -12.13 -25.75 6.44
C HIS A 287 -11.82 -25.18 5.04
N LEU A 288 -10.56 -24.81 4.75
CA LEU A 288 -10.15 -24.31 3.44
C LEU A 288 -10.41 -25.34 2.33
N ILE A 289 -10.05 -26.61 2.55
CA ILE A 289 -10.22 -27.69 1.56
C ILE A 289 -11.71 -27.99 1.32
N VAL A 290 -12.52 -27.94 2.37
CA VAL A 290 -13.97 -28.19 2.28
C VAL A 290 -14.71 -27.00 1.66
N LEU A 291 -14.21 -25.78 1.83
CA LEU A 291 -14.88 -24.54 1.45
C LEU A 291 -15.43 -24.57 0.00
N PRO A 292 -14.68 -24.97 -1.05
CA PRO A 292 -15.18 -25.04 -2.43
C PRO A 292 -16.43 -25.91 -2.60
N TYR A 293 -16.59 -26.93 -1.78
CA TYR A 293 -17.70 -27.89 -1.83
C TYR A 293 -18.93 -27.44 -1.04
N VAL A 294 -18.80 -26.39 -0.22
CA VAL A 294 -19.90 -25.82 0.55
C VAL A 294 -20.61 -24.76 -0.29
N SER A 295 -21.95 -24.77 -0.34
CA SER A 295 -22.70 -23.74 -1.09
C SER A 295 -22.53 -22.36 -0.46
N ILE A 296 -22.70 -21.28 -1.22
CA ILE A 296 -22.66 -19.91 -0.68
C ILE A 296 -23.71 -19.72 0.43
N GLY A 297 -24.89 -20.36 0.29
CA GLY A 297 -25.94 -20.32 1.30
C GLY A 297 -25.49 -20.93 2.63
N ASP A 298 -24.77 -22.05 2.58
CA ASP A 298 -24.24 -22.71 3.77
C ASP A 298 -23.02 -21.99 4.38
N ARG A 299 -22.29 -21.21 3.56
CA ARG A 299 -21.23 -20.31 4.04
C ARG A 299 -21.75 -19.03 4.67
N SER A 300 -23.00 -18.66 4.41
CA SER A 300 -23.56 -17.39 4.88
C SER A 300 -23.68 -17.39 6.41
N GLN A 301 -23.30 -16.27 7.03
CA GLN A 301 -23.62 -16.07 8.43
C GLN A 301 -25.14 -15.98 8.54
N LYS A 302 -25.75 -16.95 9.24
CA LYS A 302 -27.19 -16.94 9.49
C LYS A 302 -27.57 -15.62 10.17
N PRO A 303 -28.74 -15.03 9.86
CA PRO A 303 -29.17 -13.78 10.46
C PRO A 303 -29.04 -13.85 11.97
N VAL A 304 -28.24 -12.97 12.54
CA VAL A 304 -28.11 -12.86 14.00
C VAL A 304 -29.45 -12.35 14.51
N ARG A 305 -30.21 -13.23 15.18
CA ARG A 305 -31.41 -12.80 15.89
C ARG A 305 -30.96 -12.02 17.12
N LEU A 306 -31.05 -10.69 17.02
CA LEU A 306 -30.79 -9.83 18.15
C LEU A 306 -31.81 -10.11 19.26
N HIS A 307 -31.36 -10.06 20.51
CA HIS A 307 -32.27 -10.17 21.63
C HIS A 307 -33.27 -9.00 21.57
N PRO A 308 -34.59 -9.20 21.86
CA PRO A 308 -35.61 -8.16 21.68
C PRO A 308 -35.31 -6.83 22.40
N LYS A 309 -34.62 -6.90 23.54
CA LYS A 309 -34.17 -5.72 24.32
C LYS A 309 -33.07 -4.90 23.62
N LEU A 310 -32.28 -5.51 22.74
CA LEU A 310 -31.27 -4.84 21.92
C LEU A 310 -31.93 -4.22 20.69
N GLU A 311 -32.88 -4.90 20.06
CA GLU A 311 -33.67 -4.35 18.94
C GLU A 311 -34.45 -3.10 19.34
N SER A 312 -35.06 -3.08 20.53
CA SER A 312 -35.79 -1.90 21.01
C SER A 312 -34.85 -0.69 21.16
N LYS A 313 -33.66 -0.91 21.74
CA LYS A 313 -32.67 0.17 21.93
C LYS A 313 -32.10 0.72 20.62
N LEU A 314 -31.96 -0.11 19.58
CA LEU A 314 -31.43 0.31 18.29
C LEU A 314 -32.45 1.04 17.41
N ARG A 315 -33.75 0.95 17.73
CA ARG A 315 -34.84 1.66 17.02
C ARG A 315 -35.16 3.02 17.63
N ASP A 316 -34.70 3.28 18.85
CA ASP A 316 -34.90 4.53 19.57
C ASP A 316 -33.81 5.60 19.26
N TYR A 317 -32.89 5.30 18.33
CA TYR A 317 -31.88 6.20 17.75
C TYR A 317 -32.11 6.33 16.25
#